data_AF-A0A2U8WAL7-F1
#
_entry.id   AF-A0A2U8WAL7-F1
#
_cell.length_a   1.000
_cell.length_b   1.000
_cell.length_c   1.000
_cell.angle_alpha   90.00
_cell.angle_beta   90.00
_cell.angle_gamma   90.00
#
_symmetry.space_group_name_H-M   'P 1'
#
loop_
_entity.id
_entity.type
_entity.pdbx_description
1 polymer ?
#
loop_
_entity_poly.entity_id
_entity_poly.type
_entity_poly.pdbx_seq_one_letter_code
_entity_poly.pdbx_strand_id
1 'polypeptide(L)'
;MATISGTNGPDNLTGTTADDIILGLLGNDIITDPGGFNRIDGQDGNDTITGGSDVDYIAAGPGDDTVFGRGGNDQIIGEAGNDRIFTQDGDDYAAGNPGDDFVVGGLGNDFLVGEAGRDQVYGEQGDDFVAGGDDDDYVDGGPGNDLVDGDAGNDLLDGQAGNDVIFGDSGDDVMNGRAGNDILDGGIGRDTAIFNFAFLQAGIDSRGTLVSVSGTGENGTDIVKNTEVFQFGDRTIVQGDGSPLVDDLFYLSRNQDVFNSGLDADSHYNTFGWREGRNPNAFFDTQGYLNAYGDVRAAGVNPLEHYLNFGWKEGRDPSANFDTRGYLAANPDVAAAGINPLVHYLEFGAVEGRQVVSDGVFFH
;
A
#
# COMPACT_ATOMS: atom_id res chain seq x y z
N MET A 1 -22.68 26.97 28.24
CA MET A 1 -23.47 26.93 27.00
C MET A 1 -24.09 28.28 26.72
N ALA A 2 -23.28 29.21 26.19
CA ALA A 2 -23.79 30.35 25.47
C ALA A 2 -24.04 29.98 24.00
N THR A 3 -24.77 30.83 23.29
CA THR A 3 -24.89 30.76 21.83
C THR A 3 -24.41 32.09 21.28
N ILE A 4 -23.38 32.04 20.46
CA ILE A 4 -22.72 33.18 19.83
C ILE A 4 -22.97 33.03 18.34
N SER A 5 -23.55 34.05 17.71
CA SER A 5 -23.89 34.00 16.30
C SER A 5 -23.49 35.29 15.63
N GLY A 6 -22.87 35.18 14.46
CA GLY A 6 -22.53 36.29 13.60
C GLY A 6 -23.73 36.86 12.85
N THR A 7 -23.43 37.44 11.72
CA THR A 7 -24.31 38.08 10.76
C THR A 7 -24.08 37.43 9.39
N ASN A 8 -24.75 37.92 8.35
CA ASN A 8 -24.54 37.40 6.99
C ASN A 8 -23.37 38.11 6.27
N GLY A 9 -22.39 38.61 7.01
CA GLY A 9 -21.18 39.19 6.46
C GLY A 9 -20.01 38.93 7.41
N PRO A 10 -18.79 39.35 7.05
CA PRO A 10 -17.59 39.00 7.80
C PRO A 10 -17.65 39.42 9.27
N ASP A 11 -17.50 38.44 10.16
CA ASP A 11 -17.56 38.60 11.60
C ASP A 11 -16.25 38.22 12.29
N ASN A 12 -16.06 38.74 13.51
CA ASN A 12 -15.03 38.28 14.43
C ASN A 12 -15.73 37.79 15.69
N LEU A 13 -15.82 36.47 15.83
CA LEU A 13 -16.51 35.81 16.92
C LEU A 13 -15.48 35.29 17.93
N THR A 14 -15.78 35.44 19.21
CA THR A 14 -14.95 34.90 20.29
C THR A 14 -15.82 34.17 21.28
N GLY A 15 -15.50 32.89 21.50
CA GLY A 15 -16.11 32.04 22.50
C GLY A 15 -15.81 32.48 23.94
N THR A 16 -16.35 31.71 24.88
CA THR A 16 -16.04 31.82 26.31
C THR A 16 -15.17 30.64 26.74
N THR A 17 -14.77 30.57 28.01
CA THR A 17 -13.98 29.41 28.52
C THR A 17 -14.88 28.27 28.98
N ALA A 18 -16.11 28.22 28.51
CA ALA A 18 -17.12 27.25 28.88
C ALA A 18 -17.81 26.82 27.59
N ASP A 19 -18.42 25.64 27.60
CA ASP A 19 -19.09 25.09 26.42
C ASP A 19 -19.96 26.14 25.73
N ASP A 20 -19.84 26.28 24.42
CA ASP A 20 -20.52 27.25 23.59
C ASP A 20 -21.03 26.61 22.30
N ILE A 21 -22.02 27.26 21.70
CA ILE A 21 -22.42 27.04 20.31
C ILE A 21 -22.06 28.31 19.56
N ILE A 22 -21.14 28.23 18.60
CA ILE A 22 -20.68 29.37 17.81
C ILE A 22 -21.08 29.17 16.35
N LEU A 23 -21.78 30.14 15.77
CA LEU A 23 -22.31 30.09 14.40
C LEU A 23 -21.80 31.30 13.60
N GLY A 24 -20.98 31.09 12.57
CA GLY A 24 -20.48 32.14 11.65
C GLY A 24 -21.61 32.75 10.81
N LEU A 25 -22.30 31.88 10.06
CA LEU A 25 -23.40 32.15 9.12
C LEU A 25 -22.95 32.34 7.67
N LEU A 26 -22.97 33.57 7.14
CA LEU A 26 -22.51 33.81 5.77
C LEU A 26 -21.35 34.78 5.80
N GLY A 27 -20.41 34.59 4.89
CA GLY A 27 -19.27 35.48 4.74
C GLY A 27 -18.06 34.93 5.48
N ASN A 28 -16.92 35.58 5.26
CA ASN A 28 -15.64 35.07 5.72
C ASN A 28 -15.40 35.50 7.17
N ASP A 29 -15.51 34.56 8.08
CA ASP A 29 -15.51 34.79 9.51
C ASP A 29 -14.18 34.40 10.15
N ILE A 30 -13.88 35.09 11.26
CA ILE A 30 -12.79 34.69 12.15
C ILE A 30 -13.42 34.25 13.47
N ILE A 31 -13.30 32.96 13.77
CA ILE A 31 -13.85 32.36 14.98
C ILE A 31 -12.70 31.90 15.87
N THR A 32 -12.68 32.35 17.11
CA THR A 32 -11.68 31.91 18.10
C THR A 32 -12.36 31.47 19.38
N ASP A 33 -12.13 30.22 19.77
CA ASP A 33 -12.59 29.68 21.03
C ASP A 33 -11.43 29.48 22.03
N PRO A 34 -11.53 29.96 23.29
CA PRO A 34 -10.48 29.81 24.28
C PRO A 34 -10.61 28.56 25.17
N GLY A 35 -11.63 27.72 25.04
CA GLY A 35 -11.80 26.45 25.76
C GLY A 35 -13.25 26.10 26.12
N GLY A 36 -13.47 24.92 26.70
CA GLY A 36 -14.79 24.33 26.87
C GLY A 36 -15.10 23.29 25.79
N PHE A 37 -16.18 22.54 25.95
CA PHE A 37 -16.61 21.57 24.93
C PHE A 37 -17.57 22.25 23.96
N ASN A 38 -17.11 22.61 22.76
CA ASN A 38 -17.86 23.50 21.89
C ASN A 38 -18.42 22.80 20.65
N ARG A 39 -19.45 23.45 20.09
CA ARG A 39 -19.87 23.23 18.71
C ARG A 39 -19.64 24.51 17.94
N ILE A 40 -18.74 24.47 16.97
CA ILE A 40 -18.39 25.58 16.09
C ILE A 40 -18.85 25.23 14.67
N ASP A 41 -19.52 26.16 14.02
CA ASP A 41 -20.11 25.99 12.68
C ASP A 41 -19.88 27.28 11.89
N GLY A 42 -18.90 27.27 10.98
CA GLY A 42 -18.56 28.43 10.14
C GLY A 42 -19.68 28.79 9.17
N GLN A 43 -20.24 27.75 8.52
CA GLN A 43 -21.26 27.82 7.47
C GLN A 43 -20.69 28.35 6.14
N ASP A 44 -21.40 29.17 5.37
CA ASP A 44 -20.95 29.54 4.03
C ASP A 44 -19.89 30.66 4.12
N GLY A 45 -18.73 30.48 3.52
CA GLY A 45 -17.68 31.51 3.51
C GLY A 45 -16.31 30.88 3.55
N ASN A 46 -15.27 31.69 3.38
CA ASN A 46 -13.91 31.21 3.63
C ASN A 46 -13.51 31.67 5.02
N ASP A 47 -13.66 30.78 5.98
CA ASP A 47 -13.57 31.03 7.40
C ASP A 47 -12.19 30.68 7.96
N THR A 48 -11.86 31.29 9.09
CA THR A 48 -10.71 30.92 9.90
C THR A 48 -11.19 30.59 11.30
N ILE A 49 -11.13 29.30 11.63
CA ILE A 49 -11.62 28.76 12.89
C ILE A 49 -10.43 28.32 13.74
N THR A 50 -10.45 28.68 15.01
CA THR A 50 -9.47 28.23 16.00
C THR A 50 -10.20 27.72 17.23
N GLY A 51 -10.10 26.41 17.47
CA GLY A 51 -10.62 25.71 18.64
C GLY A 51 -9.83 25.98 19.92
N GLY A 52 -10.24 25.27 20.97
CA GLY A 52 -9.78 25.43 22.34
C GLY A 52 -8.59 24.55 22.73
N SER A 53 -8.65 23.96 23.92
CA SER A 53 -7.70 22.91 24.38
C SER A 53 -8.46 21.70 24.94
N ASP A 54 -9.76 21.72 24.75
CA ASP A 54 -10.74 20.75 25.19
C ASP A 54 -11.39 20.21 23.92
N VAL A 55 -12.04 19.05 24.00
CA VAL A 55 -12.69 18.43 22.85
C VAL A 55 -13.72 19.37 22.23
N ASP A 56 -13.60 19.62 20.94
CA ASP A 56 -14.52 20.43 20.15
C ASP A 56 -15.13 19.66 18.97
N TYR A 57 -16.33 20.07 18.56
CA TYR A 57 -16.92 19.72 17.27
C TYR A 57 -16.87 20.94 16.36
N ILE A 58 -16.13 20.85 15.26
CA ILE A 58 -15.94 21.94 14.32
C ILE A 58 -16.44 21.50 12.94
N ALA A 59 -17.40 22.24 12.39
CA ALA A 59 -17.74 22.20 10.98
C ALA A 59 -17.31 23.54 10.36
N ALA A 60 -16.45 23.50 9.36
CA ALA A 60 -15.99 24.70 8.68
C ALA A 60 -17.10 25.23 7.76
N GLY A 61 -17.67 24.34 6.95
CA GLY A 61 -18.83 24.61 6.11
C GLY A 61 -18.42 24.81 4.65
N PRO A 62 -19.32 25.29 3.77
CA PRO A 62 -18.95 25.49 2.38
C PRO A 62 -18.02 26.70 2.18
N GLY A 63 -16.83 26.47 1.62
CA GLY A 63 -15.85 27.48 1.23
C GLY A 63 -14.43 26.93 1.31
N ASP A 64 -13.42 27.77 1.04
CA ASP A 64 -12.03 27.36 1.29
C ASP A 64 -11.64 27.84 2.70
N ASP A 65 -11.69 26.94 3.67
CA ASP A 65 -11.58 27.26 5.09
C ASP A 65 -10.18 26.99 5.66
N THR A 66 -9.93 27.52 6.85
CA THR A 66 -8.75 27.17 7.64
C THR A 66 -9.13 26.89 9.08
N VAL A 67 -8.87 25.68 9.54
CA VAL A 67 -9.22 25.22 10.89
C VAL A 67 -7.97 24.84 11.68
N PHE A 68 -7.92 25.30 12.92
CA PHE A 68 -6.92 24.92 13.92
C PHE A 68 -7.63 24.32 15.15
N GLY A 69 -7.61 22.99 15.33
CA GLY A 69 -8.21 22.31 16.49
C GLY A 69 -7.53 22.68 17.80
N ARG A 70 -6.19 22.60 17.78
CA ARG A 70 -5.21 22.89 18.84
C ARG A 70 -4.98 21.74 19.80
N GLY A 71 -5.90 21.51 20.73
CA GLY A 71 -5.66 20.63 21.84
C GLY A 71 -6.95 19.94 22.22
N GLY A 72 -6.86 18.66 22.61
CA GLY A 72 -8.06 17.87 22.87
C GLY A 72 -8.35 16.97 21.67
N ASN A 73 -9.21 15.99 21.88
CA ASN A 73 -9.56 14.99 20.86
C ASN A 73 -10.74 15.50 20.04
N ASP A 74 -10.46 16.34 19.06
CA ASP A 74 -11.43 17.10 18.30
C ASP A 74 -12.08 16.27 17.18
N GLN A 75 -13.27 16.70 16.76
CA GLN A 75 -13.87 16.24 15.50
C GLN A 75 -14.03 17.45 14.58
N ILE A 76 -13.31 17.43 13.46
CA ILE A 76 -13.27 18.52 12.49
C ILE A 76 -13.78 18.03 11.13
N ILE A 77 -14.63 18.84 10.49
CA ILE A 77 -15.21 18.56 9.18
C ILE A 77 -15.02 19.81 8.30
N GLY A 78 -14.35 19.67 7.15
CA GLY A 78 -14.19 20.75 6.17
C GLY A 78 -15.51 21.08 5.47
N GLU A 79 -16.11 20.07 4.84
CA GLU A 79 -17.33 20.14 4.01
C GLU A 79 -17.06 20.34 2.52
N ALA A 80 -17.19 21.53 1.96
CA ALA A 80 -17.07 21.66 0.50
C ALA A 80 -16.21 22.86 0.13
N GLY A 81 -15.12 22.61 -0.59
CA GLY A 81 -14.12 23.61 -0.95
C GLY A 81 -12.72 23.10 -0.60
N ASN A 82 -11.69 23.90 -0.82
CA ASN A 82 -10.31 23.46 -0.60
C ASN A 82 -9.83 23.91 0.79
N ASP A 83 -9.97 23.03 1.77
CA ASP A 83 -9.79 23.34 3.16
C ASP A 83 -8.36 23.10 3.65
N ARG A 84 -8.01 23.80 4.73
CA ARG A 84 -6.74 23.61 5.45
C ARG A 84 -7.04 23.27 6.89
N ILE A 85 -6.90 22.00 7.25
CA ILE A 85 -7.23 21.49 8.58
C ILE A 85 -5.94 21.13 9.32
N PHE A 86 -5.77 21.69 10.52
CA PHE A 86 -4.66 21.39 11.43
C PHE A 86 -5.23 20.98 12.79
N THR A 87 -5.35 19.69 13.06
CA THR A 87 -6.00 19.19 14.28
C THR A 87 -5.11 19.46 15.52
N GLN A 88 -3.80 19.27 15.39
CA GLN A 88 -2.72 19.53 16.35
C GLN A 88 -2.58 18.48 17.47
N ASP A 89 -2.76 18.82 18.75
CA ASP A 89 -2.52 17.91 19.87
C ASP A 89 -3.80 17.17 20.26
N GLY A 90 -3.86 15.85 20.13
CA GLY A 90 -5.06 15.07 20.47
C GLY A 90 -5.12 13.77 19.72
N ASP A 91 -6.03 12.87 20.12
CA ASP A 91 -6.43 11.79 19.20
C ASP A 91 -7.66 12.29 18.44
N ASP A 92 -7.44 12.87 17.26
CA ASP A 92 -8.43 13.65 16.52
C ASP A 92 -9.15 12.83 15.43
N TYR A 93 -10.29 13.34 15.01
CA TYR A 93 -10.93 12.95 13.75
C TYR A 93 -11.01 14.17 12.84
N ALA A 94 -10.55 14.03 11.59
CA ALA A 94 -10.75 15.04 10.57
C ALA A 94 -11.19 14.44 9.22
N ALA A 95 -12.13 15.10 8.56
CA ALA A 95 -12.52 14.80 7.19
C ALA A 95 -12.49 16.09 6.35
N GLY A 96 -11.78 16.07 5.22
CA GLY A 96 -11.77 17.13 4.22
C GLY A 96 -13.16 17.31 3.59
N ASN A 97 -13.76 16.18 3.15
CA ASN A 97 -14.97 16.12 2.32
C ASN A 97 -14.67 16.63 0.89
N PRO A 98 -15.64 16.94 0.00
CA PRO A 98 -15.28 17.33 -1.37
C PRO A 98 -14.42 18.59 -1.48
N GLY A 99 -13.21 18.47 -2.03
CA GLY A 99 -12.20 19.51 -2.06
C GLY A 99 -10.84 19.00 -2.53
N ASP A 100 -9.94 19.87 -2.99
CA ASP A 100 -8.50 19.55 -2.99
C ASP A 100 -7.96 20.05 -1.62
N ASP A 101 -8.00 19.19 -0.60
CA ASP A 101 -7.80 19.53 0.81
C ASP A 101 -6.36 19.34 1.30
N PHE A 102 -6.05 20.01 2.41
CA PHE A 102 -4.80 19.86 3.14
C PHE A 102 -5.08 19.58 4.62
N VAL A 103 -4.89 18.33 5.04
CA VAL A 103 -5.23 17.85 6.39
C VAL A 103 -3.95 17.41 7.12
N VAL A 104 -3.76 17.89 8.34
CA VAL A 104 -2.62 17.55 9.20
C VAL A 104 -3.11 17.19 10.60
N GLY A 105 -2.77 15.98 11.06
CA GLY A 105 -3.05 15.45 12.39
C GLY A 105 -2.22 16.19 13.45
N GLY A 106 -1.01 15.71 13.73
CA GLY A 106 -0.07 16.43 14.59
C GLY A 106 0.53 15.54 15.66
N LEU A 107 0.05 15.63 16.89
CA LEU A 107 0.46 14.75 17.98
C LEU A 107 -0.74 13.94 18.46
N GLY A 108 -0.59 12.62 18.53
CA GLY A 108 -1.61 11.71 19.03
C GLY A 108 -2.03 10.74 17.94
N ASN A 109 -2.98 9.86 18.22
CA ASN A 109 -3.37 8.83 17.27
C ASN A 109 -4.62 9.27 16.51
N ASP A 110 -4.44 9.78 15.31
CA ASP A 110 -5.46 10.49 14.55
C ASP A 110 -6.21 9.58 13.56
N PHE A 111 -7.40 10.01 13.18
CA PHE A 111 -8.17 9.44 12.08
C PHE A 111 -8.47 10.54 11.06
N LEU A 112 -7.77 10.50 9.93
CA LEU A 112 -7.77 11.57 8.94
C LEU A 112 -8.18 11.02 7.57
N VAL A 113 -9.10 11.72 6.89
CA VAL A 113 -9.58 11.34 5.56
C VAL A 113 -9.69 12.59 4.68
N GLY A 114 -9.14 12.54 3.45
CA GLY A 114 -9.33 13.59 2.45
C GLY A 114 -10.77 13.60 1.90
N GLU A 115 -11.24 12.42 1.48
CA GLU A 115 -12.54 12.10 0.86
C GLU A 115 -12.57 12.29 -0.66
N ALA A 116 -12.89 13.45 -1.23
CA ALA A 116 -13.09 13.53 -2.68
C ALA A 116 -12.40 14.74 -3.28
N GLY A 117 -11.40 14.48 -4.13
CA GLY A 117 -10.56 15.48 -4.76
C GLY A 117 -9.09 15.14 -4.50
N ARG A 118 -8.16 16.02 -4.90
CA ARG A 118 -6.73 15.67 -4.82
C ARG A 118 -6.13 16.23 -3.55
N ASP A 119 -6.08 15.38 -2.55
CA ASP A 119 -5.82 15.72 -1.17
C ASP A 119 -4.36 15.53 -0.79
N GLN A 120 -3.97 16.23 0.27
CA GLN A 120 -2.72 16.01 0.97
C GLN A 120 -3.02 15.78 2.45
N VAL A 121 -2.83 14.54 2.90
CA VAL A 121 -3.18 14.11 4.25
C VAL A 121 -1.91 13.64 4.99
N TYR A 122 -1.65 14.22 6.15
CA TYR A 122 -0.47 13.96 6.98
C TYR A 122 -0.87 13.54 8.40
N GLY A 123 -0.51 12.33 8.84
CA GLY A 123 -0.72 11.86 10.22
C GLY A 123 0.17 12.58 11.23
N GLU A 124 1.46 12.73 10.89
CA GLU A 124 2.52 13.26 11.76
C GLU A 124 2.90 12.28 12.88
N GLN A 125 2.90 12.68 14.17
CA GLN A 125 3.35 11.81 15.25
C GLN A 125 2.19 11.07 15.90
N GLY A 126 2.17 9.76 15.78
CA GLY A 126 1.03 8.98 16.26
C GLY A 126 1.07 7.58 15.71
N ASP A 127 0.26 6.67 16.22
CA ASP A 127 -0.13 5.51 15.41
C ASP A 127 -1.45 5.89 14.74
N ASP A 128 -1.39 6.34 13.48
CA ASP A 128 -2.47 7.06 12.79
C ASP A 128 -3.24 6.17 11.80
N PHE A 129 -4.48 6.57 11.52
CA PHE A 129 -5.21 6.17 10.31
C PHE A 129 -5.26 7.38 9.37
N VAL A 130 -4.72 7.22 8.16
CA VAL A 130 -4.64 8.30 7.18
C VAL A 130 -5.11 7.77 5.82
N ALA A 131 -6.15 8.38 5.25
CA ALA A 131 -6.72 7.99 3.96
C ALA A 131 -6.83 9.18 3.00
N GLY A 132 -6.50 8.94 1.73
CA GLY A 132 -6.70 9.88 0.63
C GLY A 132 -8.18 10.03 0.28
N GLY A 133 -8.74 9.00 -0.36
CA GLY A 133 -10.14 8.96 -0.76
C GLY A 133 -10.29 8.68 -2.25
N ASP A 134 -11.26 9.34 -2.89
CA ASP A 134 -11.39 9.35 -4.35
C ASP A 134 -10.44 10.39 -4.97
N ASP A 135 -9.86 10.09 -6.13
CA ASP A 135 -8.91 10.89 -6.94
C ASP A 135 -7.42 10.70 -6.54
N ASP A 136 -6.48 11.35 -7.24
CA ASP A 136 -5.03 11.11 -7.06
C ASP A 136 -4.46 11.89 -5.86
N ASP A 137 -4.11 11.18 -4.79
CA ASP A 137 -3.76 11.76 -3.48
C ASP A 137 -2.29 11.67 -3.09
N TYR A 138 -1.93 12.47 -2.07
CA TYR A 138 -0.70 12.29 -1.31
C TYR A 138 -1.01 12.00 0.15
N VAL A 139 -0.58 10.84 0.63
CA VAL A 139 -0.84 10.38 2.00
C VAL A 139 0.47 10.04 2.70
N ASP A 140 0.71 10.66 3.86
CA ASP A 140 1.92 10.50 4.67
C ASP A 140 1.51 10.11 6.09
N GLY A 141 1.83 8.89 6.52
CA GLY A 141 1.55 8.40 7.87
C GLY A 141 2.29 9.20 8.93
N GLY A 142 3.58 9.46 8.70
CA GLY A 142 4.44 10.12 9.66
C GLY A 142 5.12 9.13 10.62
N PRO A 143 5.78 9.59 11.69
CA PRO A 143 6.39 8.66 12.65
C PRO A 143 5.37 7.91 13.52
N GLY A 144 5.31 6.60 13.37
CA GLY A 144 4.56 5.67 14.20
C GLY A 144 4.23 4.39 13.45
N ASN A 145 3.31 3.57 13.94
CA ASN A 145 2.84 2.40 13.18
C ASN A 145 1.48 2.74 12.58
N ASP A 146 1.51 3.16 11.32
CA ASP A 146 0.36 3.80 10.69
C ASP A 146 -0.43 2.85 9.78
N LEU A 147 -1.72 3.14 9.61
CA LEU A 147 -2.55 2.60 8.54
C LEU A 147 -2.71 3.68 7.48
N VAL A 148 -2.04 3.51 6.34
CA VAL A 148 -2.07 4.43 5.21
C VAL A 148 -2.91 3.81 4.09
N ASP A 149 -3.93 4.52 3.65
CA ASP A 149 -4.89 4.04 2.64
C ASP A 149 -5.01 5.04 1.48
N GLY A 150 -4.80 4.56 0.25
CA GLY A 150 -4.99 5.36 -0.97
C GLY A 150 -6.45 5.43 -1.41
N ASP A 151 -7.26 4.40 -1.11
CA ASP A 151 -8.60 4.21 -1.67
C ASP A 151 -8.62 4.15 -3.22
N ALA A 152 -9.08 5.20 -3.92
CA ALA A 152 -9.35 5.16 -5.35
C ALA A 152 -8.66 6.30 -6.09
N GLY A 153 -7.49 6.03 -6.64
CA GLY A 153 -6.65 7.06 -7.23
C GLY A 153 -5.37 6.48 -7.78
N ASN A 154 -4.51 7.31 -8.36
CA ASN A 154 -3.11 6.93 -8.50
C ASN A 154 -2.32 7.66 -7.43
N ASP A 155 -2.13 7.01 -6.29
CA ASP A 155 -1.76 7.67 -5.05
C ASP A 155 -0.27 7.60 -4.78
N LEU A 156 0.22 8.59 -4.03
CA LEU A 156 1.56 8.59 -3.48
C LEU A 156 1.49 8.39 -1.97
N LEU A 157 1.90 7.21 -1.52
CA LEU A 157 1.71 6.72 -0.17
C LEU A 157 3.07 6.52 0.54
N ASP A 158 3.23 7.16 1.70
CA ASP A 158 4.48 7.15 2.48
C ASP A 158 4.22 6.79 3.96
N GLY A 159 4.80 5.69 4.45
CA GLY A 159 4.67 5.27 5.86
C GLY A 159 5.66 5.94 6.81
N GLN A 160 6.78 6.49 6.30
CA GLN A 160 7.86 7.02 7.14
C GLN A 160 8.52 6.04 8.11
N ALA A 161 8.20 6.09 9.39
CA ALA A 161 9.04 5.46 10.41
C ALA A 161 8.20 4.71 11.44
N GLY A 162 8.24 3.39 11.35
CA GLY A 162 7.60 2.44 12.24
C GLY A 162 7.18 1.24 11.43
N ASN A 163 6.23 0.43 11.90
CA ASN A 163 5.81 -0.75 11.15
C ASN A 163 4.44 -0.47 10.53
N ASP A 164 4.46 0.00 9.29
CA ASP A 164 3.29 0.57 8.65
C ASP A 164 2.54 -0.48 7.83
N VAL A 165 1.25 -0.23 7.62
CA VAL A 165 0.42 -0.99 6.70
C VAL A 165 -0.11 -0.01 5.66
N ILE A 166 0.30 -0.21 4.41
CA ILE A 166 -0.06 0.65 3.28
C ILE A 166 -0.93 -0.13 2.29
N PHE A 167 -2.09 0.41 1.97
CA PHE A 167 -2.99 -0.07 0.92
C PHE A 167 -3.06 0.96 -0.21
N GLY A 168 -2.71 0.57 -1.43
CA GLY A 168 -2.97 1.36 -2.64
C GLY A 168 -4.41 1.23 -3.14
N ASP A 169 -5.02 0.07 -2.88
CA ASP A 169 -6.38 -0.26 -3.29
C ASP A 169 -6.66 -0.18 -4.80
N SER A 170 -7.09 0.93 -5.38
CA SER A 170 -7.44 0.95 -6.81
C SER A 170 -6.81 2.10 -7.60
N GLY A 171 -5.90 1.73 -8.51
CA GLY A 171 -5.24 2.59 -9.48
C GLY A 171 -3.76 2.22 -9.55
N ASP A 172 -2.93 3.08 -10.17
CA ASP A 172 -1.50 2.80 -10.31
C ASP A 172 -0.71 3.51 -9.21
N ASP A 173 -0.52 2.85 -8.06
CA ASP A 173 -0.04 3.50 -6.84
C ASP A 173 1.48 3.45 -6.66
N VAL A 174 1.99 4.41 -5.88
CA VAL A 174 3.40 4.49 -5.50
C VAL A 174 3.51 4.45 -3.98
N MET A 175 3.99 3.32 -3.46
CA MET A 175 4.10 3.04 -2.03
C MET A 175 5.56 3.03 -1.54
N ASN A 176 5.79 3.61 -0.36
CA ASN A 176 7.08 3.61 0.30
C ASN A 176 6.93 3.47 1.83
N GLY A 177 7.12 2.25 2.36
CA GLY A 177 7.08 2.01 3.82
C GLY A 177 8.27 2.62 4.58
N ARG A 178 9.40 2.83 3.89
CA ARG A 178 10.65 3.38 4.43
C ARG A 178 11.24 2.56 5.58
N ALA A 179 11.05 2.96 6.83
CA ALA A 179 11.85 2.51 7.95
C ALA A 179 11.03 1.70 8.95
N GLY A 180 11.02 0.37 8.76
CA GLY A 180 10.60 -0.58 9.77
C GLY A 180 10.29 -1.91 9.15
N ASN A 181 9.22 -2.58 9.58
CA ASN A 181 8.79 -3.83 8.96
C ASN A 181 7.38 -3.64 8.44
N ASP A 182 7.28 -3.27 7.18
CA ASP A 182 6.04 -2.73 6.64
C ASP A 182 5.27 -3.81 5.87
N ILE A 183 3.98 -3.57 5.69
CA ILE A 183 3.12 -4.34 4.80
C ILE A 183 2.64 -3.40 3.70
N LEU A 184 3.00 -3.69 2.46
CA LEU A 184 2.56 -2.94 1.28
C LEU A 184 1.63 -3.83 0.44
N ASP A 185 0.43 -3.35 0.16
CA ASP A 185 -0.56 -4.00 -0.71
C ASP A 185 -0.97 -3.03 -1.82
N GLY A 186 -0.52 -3.25 -3.06
CA GLY A 186 -0.86 -2.37 -4.17
C GLY A 186 -2.30 -2.50 -4.64
N GLY A 187 -2.94 -3.65 -4.40
CA GLY A 187 -4.34 -3.84 -4.80
C GLY A 187 -4.51 -4.02 -6.31
N ILE A 188 -5.41 -3.24 -6.91
CA ILE A 188 -5.81 -3.31 -8.32
C ILE A 188 -5.16 -2.17 -9.09
N GLY A 189 -4.22 -2.53 -9.95
CA GLY A 189 -3.68 -1.64 -10.96
C GLY A 189 -2.26 -2.04 -11.29
N ARG A 190 -1.39 -1.08 -11.53
CA ARG A 190 0.04 -1.31 -11.75
C ARG A 190 0.85 -0.54 -10.73
N ASP A 191 1.19 -1.23 -9.64
CA ASP A 191 1.68 -0.56 -8.45
C ASP A 191 3.20 -0.62 -8.34
N THR A 192 3.75 0.35 -7.61
CA THR A 192 5.18 0.55 -7.41
C THR A 192 5.53 0.56 -5.93
N ALA A 193 6.30 -0.43 -5.46
CA ALA A 193 6.96 -0.39 -4.16
C ALA A 193 8.38 0.20 -4.29
N ILE A 194 8.68 1.23 -3.50
CA ILE A 194 9.96 1.94 -3.49
C ILE A 194 10.86 1.45 -2.35
N PHE A 195 12.14 1.21 -2.68
CA PHE A 195 13.19 0.86 -1.74
C PHE A 195 14.42 1.76 -1.96
N ASN A 196 14.77 2.56 -0.95
CA ASN A 196 15.87 3.53 -1.02
C ASN A 196 17.27 2.93 -0.82
N PHE A 197 17.48 1.70 -1.28
CA PHE A 197 18.76 0.98 -1.26
C PHE A 197 18.94 0.18 -2.56
N ALA A 198 20.18 -0.26 -2.82
CA ALA A 198 20.49 -1.00 -4.03
C ALA A 198 19.91 -2.43 -3.98
N PHE A 199 19.42 -2.95 -5.11
CA PHE A 199 18.77 -4.28 -5.18
C PHE A 199 19.66 -5.41 -4.64
N LEU A 200 20.96 -5.40 -4.96
CA LEU A 200 21.89 -6.44 -4.49
C LEU A 200 22.24 -6.35 -3.00
N GLN A 201 21.78 -5.31 -2.29
CA GLN A 201 21.84 -5.22 -0.83
C GLN A 201 20.58 -5.79 -0.17
N ALA A 202 19.51 -6.03 -0.95
CA ALA A 202 18.26 -6.59 -0.47
C ALA A 202 18.38 -8.10 -0.20
N GLY A 203 17.77 -8.58 0.88
CA GLY A 203 17.41 -9.98 1.00
C GLY A 203 16.01 -10.21 0.41
N ILE A 204 15.90 -11.05 -0.63
CA ILE A 204 14.66 -11.32 -1.36
C ILE A 204 14.16 -12.75 -1.09
N ASP A 205 13.04 -12.90 -0.39
CA ASP A 205 12.23 -14.14 -0.35
C ASP A 205 10.94 -13.91 -1.14
N SER A 206 10.94 -14.33 -2.42
CA SER A 206 9.79 -14.19 -3.31
C SER A 206 9.06 -15.51 -3.49
N ARG A 207 7.74 -15.47 -3.34
CA ARG A 207 6.82 -16.61 -3.52
C ARG A 207 5.75 -16.28 -4.56
N GLY A 208 6.13 -15.55 -5.61
CA GLY A 208 5.23 -15.01 -6.61
C GLY A 208 4.81 -13.59 -6.23
N THR A 209 3.51 -13.32 -6.20
CA THR A 209 2.94 -12.02 -5.81
C THR A 209 3.07 -11.71 -4.32
N LEU A 210 3.60 -12.61 -3.50
CA LEU A 210 3.98 -12.35 -2.12
C LEU A 210 5.51 -12.33 -1.98
N VAL A 211 6.05 -11.17 -1.66
CA VAL A 211 7.48 -10.92 -1.60
C VAL A 211 7.84 -10.40 -0.22
N SER A 212 8.91 -10.94 0.38
CA SER A 212 9.56 -10.30 1.51
C SER A 212 10.88 -9.67 1.05
N VAL A 213 11.03 -8.37 1.32
CA VAL A 213 12.21 -7.57 0.99
C VAL A 213 12.84 -7.11 2.29
N SER A 214 14.10 -7.49 2.54
CA SER A 214 14.82 -7.09 3.74
C SER A 214 15.96 -6.13 3.40
N GLY A 215 15.97 -4.98 4.08
CA GLY A 215 17.05 -4.00 4.01
C GLY A 215 18.08 -4.18 5.13
N THR A 216 18.95 -3.20 5.30
CA THR A 216 19.88 -3.14 6.44
C THR A 216 19.59 -1.94 7.31
N GLY A 217 19.80 -2.05 8.62
CA GLY A 217 19.63 -0.91 9.53
C GLY A 217 18.15 -0.68 9.86
N GLU A 218 17.67 0.53 9.62
CA GLU A 218 16.32 0.97 9.98
C GLU A 218 15.24 0.51 8.98
N ASN A 219 15.63 0.12 7.75
CA ASN A 219 14.72 -0.38 6.70
C ASN A 219 14.06 -1.74 6.98
N GLY A 220 14.32 -2.36 8.14
CA GLY A 220 13.84 -3.69 8.54
C GLY A 220 13.53 -4.72 7.43
N THR A 221 12.32 -5.28 7.45
CA THR A 221 11.86 -6.35 6.53
C THR A 221 10.40 -6.16 6.18
N ASP A 222 10.16 -5.89 4.92
CA ASP A 222 8.84 -5.55 4.41
C ASP A 222 8.20 -6.75 3.73
N ILE A 223 6.88 -6.79 3.78
CA ILE A 223 6.03 -7.74 3.06
C ILE A 223 5.29 -6.95 1.98
N VAL A 224 5.57 -7.26 0.72
CA VAL A 224 4.92 -6.64 -0.42
C VAL A 224 4.03 -7.67 -1.10
N LYS A 225 2.80 -7.28 -1.41
CA LYS A 225 1.86 -8.08 -2.19
C LYS A 225 1.10 -7.24 -3.21
N ASN A 226 0.60 -7.92 -4.24
CA ASN A 226 -0.16 -7.30 -5.34
C ASN A 226 0.58 -6.06 -5.88
N THR A 227 1.81 -6.24 -6.33
CA THR A 227 2.66 -5.15 -6.80
C THR A 227 3.52 -5.64 -7.95
N GLU A 228 3.54 -4.89 -9.05
CA GLU A 228 4.24 -5.27 -10.28
C GLU A 228 5.62 -4.62 -10.38
N VAL A 229 5.80 -3.44 -9.81
CA VAL A 229 7.02 -2.64 -9.97
C VAL A 229 7.75 -2.51 -8.64
N PHE A 230 9.02 -2.91 -8.62
CA PHE A 230 9.90 -2.77 -7.48
C PHE A 230 11.03 -1.81 -7.84
N GLN A 231 10.98 -0.61 -7.29
CA GLN A 231 11.95 0.44 -7.55
C GLN A 231 13.01 0.47 -6.45
N PHE A 232 14.19 -0.07 -6.75
CA PHE A 232 15.38 0.07 -5.90
C PHE A 232 16.18 1.31 -6.28
N GLY A 233 17.06 1.77 -5.38
CA GLY A 233 17.88 2.97 -5.59
C GLY A 233 18.85 2.89 -6.78
N ASP A 234 19.12 1.70 -7.31
CA ASP A 234 19.98 1.47 -8.47
C ASP A 234 19.25 0.88 -9.69
N ARG A 235 18.04 0.32 -9.52
CA ARG A 235 17.31 -0.35 -10.59
C ARG A 235 15.82 -0.53 -10.30
N THR A 236 15.00 -0.37 -11.33
CA THR A 236 13.61 -0.84 -11.33
C THR A 236 13.53 -2.27 -11.87
N ILE A 237 12.85 -3.14 -11.14
CA ILE A 237 12.51 -4.50 -11.56
C ILE A 237 11.00 -4.55 -11.75
N VAL A 238 10.54 -5.07 -12.88
CA VAL A 238 9.13 -5.24 -13.19
C VAL A 238 8.85 -6.74 -13.17
N GLN A 239 7.86 -7.17 -12.39
CA GLN A 239 7.38 -8.55 -12.39
C GLN A 239 6.30 -8.73 -13.46
N GLY A 240 6.14 -9.97 -13.94
CA GLY A 240 5.05 -10.33 -14.86
C GLY A 240 5.12 -9.67 -16.24
N ASP A 241 6.28 -9.14 -16.66
CA ASP A 241 6.47 -8.51 -17.96
C ASP A 241 6.83 -9.50 -19.10
N GLY A 242 6.99 -10.79 -18.77
CA GLY A 242 7.15 -11.88 -19.72
C GLY A 242 6.46 -13.18 -19.31
N SER A 243 7.23 -14.20 -18.93
CA SER A 243 6.70 -15.53 -18.60
C SER A 243 6.10 -15.52 -17.20
N PRO A 244 4.86 -16.01 -17.00
CA PRO A 244 4.18 -15.99 -15.70
C PRO A 244 4.85 -16.86 -14.63
N LEU A 245 5.86 -17.66 -15.01
CA LEU A 245 6.62 -18.52 -14.10
C LEU A 245 8.09 -18.09 -13.95
N VAL A 246 8.52 -17.01 -14.58
CA VAL A 246 9.80 -16.38 -14.24
C VAL A 246 9.48 -15.28 -13.25
N ASP A 247 10.08 -15.38 -12.08
CA ASP A 247 9.97 -14.38 -11.03
C ASP A 247 11.25 -13.56 -11.06
N ASP A 248 11.15 -12.33 -11.55
CA ASP A 248 12.30 -11.45 -11.81
C ASP A 248 13.09 -11.11 -10.55
N LEU A 249 12.39 -10.84 -9.44
CA LEU A 249 13.03 -10.59 -8.15
C LEU A 249 13.77 -11.85 -7.66
N PHE A 250 13.12 -13.01 -7.73
CA PHE A 250 13.75 -14.27 -7.37
C PHE A 250 14.98 -14.55 -8.25
N TYR A 251 14.83 -14.37 -9.57
CA TYR A 251 15.82 -14.75 -10.56
C TYR A 251 17.03 -13.84 -10.48
N LEU A 252 16.84 -12.52 -10.49
CA LEU A 252 17.94 -11.55 -10.48
C LEU A 252 18.69 -11.55 -9.14
N SER A 253 18.01 -11.75 -8.01
CA SER A 253 18.67 -11.81 -6.69
C SER A 253 19.62 -13.01 -6.56
N ARG A 254 19.36 -14.11 -7.29
CA ARG A 254 20.19 -15.33 -7.29
C ARG A 254 21.22 -15.37 -8.41
N ASN A 255 21.08 -14.49 -9.41
CA ASN A 255 21.88 -14.48 -10.63
C ASN A 255 22.49 -13.09 -10.85
N GLN A 256 23.43 -12.71 -9.98
CA GLN A 256 24.06 -11.38 -10.00
C GLN A 256 24.76 -11.06 -11.32
N ASP A 257 25.27 -12.07 -12.04
CA ASP A 257 25.84 -11.90 -13.37
C ASP A 257 24.81 -11.41 -14.39
N VAL A 258 23.57 -11.91 -14.31
CA VAL A 258 22.44 -11.47 -15.15
C VAL A 258 22.03 -10.06 -14.77
N PHE A 259 21.87 -9.79 -13.47
CA PHE A 259 21.59 -8.43 -12.99
C PHE A 259 22.64 -7.44 -13.51
N ASN A 260 23.93 -7.72 -13.33
CA ASN A 260 25.01 -6.84 -13.77
C ASN A 260 25.10 -6.69 -15.29
N SER A 261 24.61 -7.66 -16.07
CA SER A 261 24.58 -7.58 -17.54
C SER A 261 23.50 -6.63 -18.08
N GLY A 262 22.52 -6.27 -17.25
CA GLY A 262 21.36 -5.49 -17.66
C GLY A 262 20.32 -6.29 -18.45
N LEU A 263 20.51 -7.59 -18.63
CA LEU A 263 19.52 -8.44 -19.27
C LEU A 263 18.28 -8.58 -18.39
N ASP A 264 17.15 -8.61 -19.07
CA ASP A 264 15.84 -8.99 -18.54
C ASP A 264 15.84 -10.47 -18.12
N ALA A 265 15.17 -10.80 -17.00
CA ALA A 265 15.23 -12.13 -16.40
C ALA A 265 14.55 -13.17 -17.29
N ASP A 266 13.39 -12.81 -17.84
CA ASP A 266 12.61 -13.61 -18.77
C ASP A 266 13.38 -13.98 -20.03
N SER A 267 13.93 -12.97 -20.69
CA SER A 267 14.76 -13.10 -21.87
C SER A 267 16.01 -13.94 -21.60
N HIS A 268 16.68 -13.71 -20.48
CA HIS A 268 17.85 -14.50 -20.09
C HIS A 268 17.48 -15.94 -19.80
N TYR A 269 16.42 -16.21 -19.02
CA TYR A 269 16.00 -17.56 -18.69
C TYR A 269 15.66 -18.36 -19.94
N ASN A 270 14.84 -17.80 -20.82
CA ASN A 270 14.39 -18.44 -22.05
C ASN A 270 15.55 -18.77 -23.01
N THR A 271 16.54 -17.88 -23.10
CA THR A 271 17.65 -18.04 -24.05
C THR A 271 18.77 -18.93 -23.48
N PHE A 272 19.13 -18.73 -22.21
CA PHE A 272 20.32 -19.33 -21.59
C PHE A 272 19.99 -20.05 -20.28
N GLY A 273 19.23 -19.42 -19.40
CA GLY A 273 19.10 -19.83 -18.00
C GLY A 273 18.63 -21.26 -17.81
N TRP A 274 17.65 -21.73 -18.60
CA TRP A 274 17.19 -23.12 -18.48
C TRP A 274 18.25 -24.15 -18.91
N ARG A 275 19.14 -23.79 -19.85
CA ARG A 275 20.26 -24.65 -20.29
C ARG A 275 21.40 -24.65 -19.28
N GLU A 276 21.51 -23.58 -18.51
CA GLU A 276 22.46 -23.42 -17.41
C GLU A 276 21.96 -24.06 -16.11
N GLY A 277 20.71 -24.55 -16.08
CA GLY A 277 20.11 -25.18 -14.91
C GLY A 277 19.69 -24.19 -13.83
N ARG A 278 19.57 -22.89 -14.16
CA ARG A 278 19.08 -21.86 -13.22
C ARG A 278 17.59 -22.07 -12.96
N ASN A 279 17.11 -21.77 -11.76
CA ASN A 279 15.69 -21.87 -11.42
C ASN A 279 14.98 -20.55 -11.71
N PRO A 280 13.80 -20.56 -12.35
CA PRO A 280 13.07 -19.34 -12.71
C PRO A 280 12.26 -18.75 -11.54
N ASN A 281 11.91 -19.57 -10.55
CA ASN A 281 11.20 -19.17 -9.34
C ASN A 281 11.53 -20.15 -8.19
N ALA A 282 10.99 -19.89 -7.00
CA ALA A 282 11.27 -20.69 -5.79
C ALA A 282 10.76 -22.14 -5.83
N PHE A 283 9.82 -22.47 -6.72
CA PHE A 283 9.09 -23.74 -6.75
C PHE A 283 9.27 -24.53 -8.06
N PHE A 284 10.10 -24.04 -8.98
CA PHE A 284 10.49 -24.76 -10.18
C PHE A 284 11.99 -25.07 -10.16
N ASP A 285 12.34 -26.36 -10.10
CA ASP A 285 13.73 -26.80 -10.17
C ASP A 285 14.04 -27.27 -11.60
N THR A 286 14.71 -26.41 -12.37
CA THR A 286 15.03 -26.65 -13.79
C THR A 286 15.84 -27.92 -13.98
N GLN A 287 16.89 -28.10 -13.17
CA GLN A 287 17.79 -29.24 -13.29
C GLN A 287 17.09 -30.52 -12.80
N GLY A 288 16.34 -30.44 -11.71
CA GLY A 288 15.52 -31.52 -11.17
C GLY A 288 14.48 -31.99 -12.18
N TYR A 289 13.75 -31.06 -12.82
CA TYR A 289 12.73 -31.37 -13.82
C TYR A 289 13.33 -32.13 -15.01
N LEU A 290 14.45 -31.66 -15.57
CA LEU A 290 15.14 -32.35 -16.66
C LEU A 290 15.74 -33.71 -16.25
N ASN A 291 16.06 -33.90 -14.96
CA ASN A 291 16.55 -35.16 -14.43
C ASN A 291 15.43 -36.18 -14.22
N ALA A 292 14.28 -35.74 -13.70
CA ALA A 292 13.09 -36.55 -13.49
C ALA A 292 12.44 -36.95 -14.82
N TYR A 293 12.36 -36.02 -15.76
CA TYR A 293 11.61 -36.17 -17.01
C TYR A 293 12.54 -36.30 -18.21
N GLY A 294 13.07 -37.51 -18.39
CA GLY A 294 14.04 -37.82 -19.42
C GLY A 294 13.56 -37.60 -20.86
N ASP A 295 12.25 -37.65 -21.09
CA ASP A 295 11.60 -37.34 -22.37
C ASP A 295 11.71 -35.85 -22.72
N VAL A 296 11.47 -34.95 -21.75
CA VAL A 296 11.63 -33.50 -21.91
C VAL A 296 13.08 -33.16 -22.18
N ARG A 297 14.00 -33.76 -21.41
CA ARG A 297 15.44 -33.60 -21.63
C ARG A 297 15.87 -34.10 -23.01
N ALA A 298 15.36 -35.24 -23.46
CA ALA A 298 15.67 -35.79 -24.79
C ALA A 298 15.11 -34.93 -25.93
N ALA A 299 13.95 -34.29 -25.72
CA ALA A 299 13.37 -33.34 -26.67
C ALA A 299 14.17 -32.03 -26.77
N GLY A 300 14.96 -31.68 -25.74
CA GLY A 300 15.79 -30.48 -25.74
C GLY A 300 15.00 -29.17 -25.74
N VAL A 301 13.79 -29.22 -25.15
CA VAL A 301 12.86 -28.09 -25.02
C VAL A 301 13.02 -27.42 -23.65
N ASN A 302 12.59 -26.16 -23.54
CA ASN A 302 12.58 -25.43 -22.29
C ASN A 302 11.65 -26.15 -21.27
N PRO A 303 12.17 -26.61 -20.12
CA PRO A 303 11.39 -27.37 -19.14
C PRO A 303 10.26 -26.54 -18.51
N LEU A 304 10.46 -25.23 -18.32
CA LEU A 304 9.43 -24.34 -17.78
C LEU A 304 8.25 -24.22 -18.74
N GLU A 305 8.54 -24.00 -20.03
CA GLU A 305 7.53 -23.95 -21.08
C GLU A 305 6.82 -25.29 -21.25
N HIS A 306 7.55 -26.41 -21.16
CA HIS A 306 6.95 -27.74 -21.18
C HIS A 306 5.98 -27.92 -20.00
N TYR A 307 6.40 -27.57 -18.78
CA TYR A 307 5.55 -27.68 -17.61
C TYR A 307 4.29 -26.84 -17.76
N LEU A 308 4.44 -25.57 -18.12
CA LEU A 308 3.35 -24.60 -18.30
C LEU A 308 2.28 -25.10 -19.28
N ASN A 309 2.70 -25.70 -20.39
CA ASN A 309 1.79 -26.12 -21.47
C ASN A 309 1.23 -27.54 -21.30
N PHE A 310 2.04 -28.47 -20.77
CA PHE A 310 1.78 -29.91 -20.77
C PHE A 310 1.99 -30.55 -19.39
N GLY A 311 3.13 -30.29 -18.75
CA GLY A 311 3.57 -31.05 -17.58
C GLY A 311 2.56 -31.07 -16.43
N TRP A 312 1.97 -29.92 -16.07
CA TRP A 312 0.99 -29.89 -14.99
C TRP A 312 -0.28 -30.70 -15.30
N LYS A 313 -0.70 -30.78 -16.57
CA LYS A 313 -1.85 -31.60 -17.02
C LYS A 313 -1.57 -33.09 -16.96
N GLU A 314 -0.29 -33.46 -17.12
CA GLU A 314 0.21 -34.82 -16.93
C GLU A 314 0.44 -35.13 -15.43
N GLY A 315 0.24 -34.13 -14.57
CA GLY A 315 0.42 -34.17 -13.13
C GLY A 315 1.87 -34.07 -12.67
N ARG A 316 2.81 -33.71 -13.56
CA ARG A 316 4.26 -33.68 -13.29
C ARG A 316 4.56 -32.63 -12.24
N ASP A 317 5.46 -32.90 -11.31
CA ASP A 317 5.88 -31.90 -10.32
C ASP A 317 6.95 -30.97 -10.88
N PRO A 318 6.82 -29.64 -10.69
CA PRO A 318 7.82 -28.65 -11.10
C PRO A 318 9.06 -28.65 -10.21
N SER A 319 8.93 -29.10 -8.95
CA SER A 319 10.04 -29.32 -8.03
C SER A 319 9.67 -30.36 -6.97
N ALA A 320 10.66 -30.86 -6.23
CA ALA A 320 10.42 -31.67 -5.03
C ALA A 320 9.67 -30.91 -3.91
N ASN A 321 9.62 -29.58 -4.01
CA ASN A 321 8.98 -28.71 -3.04
C ASN A 321 7.55 -28.31 -3.46
N PHE A 322 7.03 -28.82 -4.58
CA PHE A 322 5.69 -28.50 -5.07
C PHE A 322 5.07 -29.72 -5.76
N ASP A 323 4.15 -30.41 -5.06
CA ASP A 323 3.35 -31.51 -5.57
C ASP A 323 2.13 -30.95 -6.32
N THR A 324 2.12 -31.16 -7.64
CA THR A 324 1.06 -30.68 -8.54
C THR A 324 -0.28 -31.34 -8.22
N ARG A 325 -0.29 -32.65 -7.95
CA ARG A 325 -1.53 -33.39 -7.65
C ARG A 325 -2.00 -33.09 -6.24
N GLY A 326 -1.08 -33.01 -5.29
CA GLY A 326 -1.33 -32.63 -3.91
C GLY A 326 -1.96 -31.24 -3.81
N TYR A 327 -1.41 -30.25 -4.51
CA TYR A 327 -1.95 -28.90 -4.54
C TYR A 327 -3.37 -28.87 -5.12
N LEU A 328 -3.62 -29.53 -6.26
CA LEU A 328 -4.96 -29.61 -6.85
C LEU A 328 -5.96 -30.37 -5.97
N ALA A 329 -5.50 -31.39 -5.23
CA ALA A 329 -6.35 -32.12 -4.28
C ALA A 329 -6.72 -31.27 -3.06
N ALA A 330 -5.79 -30.44 -2.58
CA ALA A 330 -6.02 -29.50 -1.49
C ALA A 330 -6.88 -28.30 -1.92
N ASN A 331 -6.92 -27.99 -3.22
CA ASN A 331 -7.61 -26.82 -3.80
C ASN A 331 -8.59 -27.24 -4.91
N PRO A 332 -9.77 -27.79 -4.55
CA PRO A 332 -10.73 -28.31 -5.52
C PRO A 332 -11.29 -27.26 -6.48
N ASP A 333 -11.31 -25.99 -6.06
CA ASP A 333 -11.68 -24.83 -6.87
C ASP A 333 -10.71 -24.62 -8.04
N VAL A 334 -9.41 -24.67 -7.78
CA VAL A 334 -8.34 -24.57 -8.80
C VAL A 334 -8.43 -25.75 -9.77
N ALA A 335 -8.63 -26.95 -9.22
CA ALA A 335 -8.80 -28.17 -10.02
C ALA A 335 -10.05 -28.12 -10.92
N ALA A 336 -11.18 -27.62 -10.39
CA ALA A 336 -12.41 -27.48 -11.15
C ALA A 336 -12.30 -26.41 -12.25
N ALA A 337 -11.55 -25.33 -11.99
CA ALA A 337 -11.26 -24.29 -12.97
C ALA A 337 -10.27 -24.73 -14.06
N GLY A 338 -9.52 -25.82 -13.82
CA GLY A 338 -8.49 -26.30 -14.76
C GLY A 338 -7.33 -25.33 -14.91
N ILE A 339 -6.98 -24.63 -13.82
CA ILE A 339 -5.87 -23.67 -13.78
C ILE A 339 -4.58 -24.42 -13.45
N ASN A 340 -3.46 -23.98 -14.03
CA ASN A 340 -2.14 -24.51 -13.68
C ASN A 340 -1.86 -24.24 -12.18
N PRO A 341 -1.60 -25.26 -11.35
CA PRO A 341 -1.50 -25.10 -9.91
C PRO A 341 -0.30 -24.25 -9.48
N LEU A 342 0.84 -24.32 -10.18
CA LEU A 342 1.99 -23.49 -9.85
C LEU A 342 1.74 -22.02 -10.21
N VAL A 343 1.16 -21.76 -11.39
CA VAL A 343 0.75 -20.40 -11.79
C VAL A 343 -0.22 -19.83 -10.77
N HIS A 344 -1.28 -20.59 -10.43
CA HIS A 344 -2.24 -20.19 -9.42
C HIS A 344 -1.58 -19.88 -8.07
N TYR A 345 -0.67 -20.74 -7.61
CA TYR A 345 -0.02 -20.52 -6.32
C TYR A 345 0.83 -19.24 -6.31
N LEU A 346 1.61 -19.00 -7.37
CA LEU A 346 2.46 -17.83 -7.50
C LEU A 346 1.65 -16.55 -7.70
N GLU A 347 0.54 -16.59 -8.44
CA GLU A 347 -0.29 -15.40 -8.70
C GLU A 347 -1.23 -15.08 -7.52
N PHE A 348 -1.83 -16.10 -6.89
CA PHE A 348 -2.90 -15.90 -5.90
C PHE A 348 -2.65 -16.68 -4.60
N GLY A 349 -2.24 -17.95 -4.72
CA GLY A 349 -2.27 -18.87 -3.58
C GLY A 349 -1.36 -18.47 -2.42
N ALA A 350 -0.21 -17.85 -2.68
CA ALA A 350 0.68 -17.38 -1.62
C ALA A 350 0.02 -16.26 -0.79
N VAL A 351 -0.59 -15.27 -1.45
CA VAL A 351 -1.32 -14.16 -0.80
C VAL A 351 -2.58 -14.66 -0.08
N GLU A 352 -3.30 -15.62 -0.66
CA GLU A 352 -4.47 -16.26 -0.05
C GLU A 352 -4.11 -17.19 1.14
N GLY A 353 -2.83 -17.36 1.46
CA GLY A 353 -2.36 -18.24 2.54
C GLY A 353 -2.50 -19.74 2.24
N ARG A 354 -2.72 -20.12 0.97
CA ARG A 354 -2.75 -21.53 0.55
C ARG A 354 -1.40 -22.16 0.83
N GLN A 355 -1.42 -23.42 1.26
CA GLN A 355 -0.19 -24.13 1.58
C GLN A 355 0.34 -24.86 0.35
N VAL A 356 1.65 -24.78 0.12
CA VAL A 356 2.32 -25.66 -0.82
C VAL A 356 2.30 -27.08 -0.26
N VAL A 357 1.91 -28.05 -1.08
CA VAL A 357 2.04 -29.46 -0.74
C VAL A 357 3.39 -29.92 -1.26
N SER A 358 4.20 -30.54 -0.41
CA SER A 358 5.49 -31.13 -0.77
C SER A 358 5.62 -32.50 -0.12
N ASP A 359 5.98 -33.50 -0.91
CA ASP A 359 6.34 -34.84 -0.45
C ASP A 359 7.86 -35.10 -0.53
N GLY A 360 8.63 -34.09 -0.97
CA GLY A 360 10.08 -34.12 -1.07
C GLY A 360 10.62 -34.90 -2.27
N VAL A 361 9.78 -35.29 -3.23
CA VAL A 361 10.21 -36.06 -4.41
C VAL A 361 9.63 -35.48 -5.70
N PHE A 362 10.28 -35.75 -6.83
CA PHE A 362 9.65 -35.57 -8.14
C PHE A 362 8.81 -36.82 -8.45
N PHE A 363 7.50 -36.70 -8.32
CA PHE A 363 6.47 -37.58 -8.88
C PHE A 363 6.24 -38.98 -8.26
N HIS A 364 5.06 -39.50 -8.62
CA HIS A 364 4.62 -40.91 -8.60
C HIS A 364 4.11 -41.36 -9.96
#